data_AF-A0A952MII9-F1
#
_entry.id   AF-A0A952MII9-F1
#
_cell.length_a   1.000
_cell.length_b   1.000
_cell.length_c   1.000
_cell.angle_alpha   90.00
_cell.angle_beta   90.00
_cell.angle_gamma   90.00
#
_symmetry.space_group_name_H-M   'P 1'
#
loop_
_entity.id
_entity.type
_entity.pdbx_description
1 polymer ?
#
loop_
_entity_poly.entity_id
_entity_poly.type
_entity_poly.pdbx_seq_one_letter_code
_entity_poly.pdbx_strand_id
1 'polypeptide(L)'
;MKEKATTLAKKLGFHSATFELEWNGYSVFVADYESGEVHFTGYPTYILISENGNARVVNIEEVYSIMGISFGNIDAEQELV
;
A
#
# COMPACT_ATOMS: atom_id res chain seq x y z
N MET A 1 13.56 -2.53 -3.72
CA MET A 1 12.16 -2.13 -3.99
C MET A 1 11.65 -1.16 -2.92
N LYS A 2 11.68 -1.51 -1.63
CA LYS A 2 11.31 -0.62 -0.52
C LYS A 2 11.88 0.80 -0.59
N GLU A 3 13.17 0.96 -0.90
CA GLU A 3 13.80 2.29 -1.03
C GLU A 3 13.11 3.17 -2.08
N LYS A 4 12.82 2.63 -3.27
CA LYS A 4 12.10 3.36 -4.33
C LYS A 4 10.68 3.74 -3.90
N ALA A 5 9.97 2.84 -3.19
CA ALA A 5 8.65 3.13 -2.65
C ALA A 5 8.73 4.29 -1.64
N THR A 6 9.67 4.23 -0.70
CA THR A 6 9.92 5.30 0.27
C THR A 6 10.30 6.62 -0.40
N THR A 7 11.13 6.61 -1.45
CA THR A 7 11.45 7.83 -2.21
C THR A 7 10.21 8.46 -2.84
N LEU A 8 9.32 7.65 -3.42
CA LEU A 8 8.08 8.16 -4.01
C LEU A 8 7.11 8.64 -2.92
N ALA A 9 6.96 7.90 -1.83
CA ALA A 9 6.15 8.29 -0.68
C ALA A 9 6.56 9.66 -0.13
N LYS A 10 7.87 9.88 0.06
CA LYS A 10 8.42 11.16 0.51
C LYS A 10 8.11 12.32 -0.44
N LYS A 11 8.15 12.08 -1.76
CA LYS A 11 7.75 13.10 -2.76
C LYS A 11 6.27 13.46 -2.68
N LEU A 12 5.43 12.57 -2.17
CA LEU A 12 3.99 12.76 -1.99
C LEU A 12 3.64 13.31 -0.59
N GLY A 13 4.64 13.58 0.27
CA GLY A 13 4.45 14.15 1.61
C GLY A 13 4.34 13.12 2.73
N PHE A 14 4.62 11.84 2.47
CA PHE A 14 4.64 10.78 3.47
C PHE A 14 6.03 10.59 4.07
N HIS A 15 6.13 9.86 5.18
CA HIS A 15 7.41 9.58 5.84
C HIS A 15 8.11 8.38 5.20
N SER A 16 7.37 7.29 4.99
CA SER A 16 7.91 6.04 4.47
C SER A 16 6.90 5.27 3.63
N ALA A 17 7.31 4.10 3.16
CA ALA A 17 6.40 3.12 2.61
C ALA A 17 6.73 1.72 3.13
N THR A 18 5.69 0.95 3.43
CA THR A 18 5.76 -0.41 3.96
C THR A 18 5.15 -1.38 2.96
N PHE A 19 5.80 -2.53 2.79
CA PHE A 19 5.30 -3.56 1.87
C PHE A 19 3.99 -4.14 2.39
N GLU A 20 3.02 -4.29 1.50
CA GLU A 20 1.69 -4.83 1.82
C GLU A 20 1.53 -6.23 1.23
N LEU A 21 1.60 -6.35 -0.10
CA LEU A 21 1.32 -7.58 -0.84
C LEU A 21 1.88 -7.52 -2.26
N GLU A 22 1.83 -8.65 -2.97
CA GLU A 22 2.04 -8.74 -4.41
C GLU A 22 0.70 -8.74 -5.15
N TRP A 23 0.55 -7.92 -6.19
CA TRP A 23 -0.68 -7.79 -6.98
C TRP A 23 -0.38 -7.54 -8.45
N ASN A 24 -0.89 -8.41 -9.34
CA ASN A 24 -0.78 -8.26 -10.79
C ASN A 24 0.65 -7.97 -11.31
N GLY A 25 1.67 -8.62 -10.73
CA GLY A 25 3.08 -8.40 -11.11
C GLY A 25 3.71 -7.13 -10.52
N TYR A 26 3.08 -6.55 -9.51
CA TYR A 26 3.59 -5.42 -8.75
C TYR A 26 3.77 -5.78 -7.28
N SER A 27 4.91 -5.36 -6.71
CA SER A 27 5.04 -5.23 -5.28
C SER A 27 4.29 -3.98 -4.83
N VAL A 28 3.28 -4.15 -3.98
CA VAL A 28 2.44 -3.09 -3.42
C VAL A 28 3.01 -2.63 -2.09
N PHE A 29 3.13 -1.31 -1.93
CA PHE A 29 3.54 -0.68 -0.68
C PHE A 29 2.48 0.32 -0.23
N VAL A 30 2.17 0.39 1.06
CA VAL A 30 1.36 1.47 1.65
C VAL A 30 2.27 2.61 2.07
N ALA A 31 1.90 3.85 1.74
CA ALA A 31 2.60 5.02 2.22
C ALA A 31 2.22 5.32 3.68
N ASP A 32 3.23 5.48 4.54
CA ASP A 32 3.07 5.69 5.97
C ASP A 32 3.36 7.14 6.36
N TYR A 33 2.55 7.67 7.27
CA TYR A 33 2.83 8.94 7.95
C TYR A 33 3.81 8.73 9.11
N GLU A 34 4.30 9.83 9.69
CA GLU A 34 5.13 9.74 10.90
C GLU A 34 4.35 9.11 12.06
N SER A 35 5.02 8.25 12.82
CA SER A 35 4.40 7.58 13.96
C SER A 35 4.08 8.59 15.06
N GLY A 36 2.87 8.51 15.64
CA GLY A 36 2.48 9.29 16.82
C GLY A 36 1.19 10.09 16.65
N GLU A 37 0.67 10.19 15.42
CA GLU A 37 -0.59 10.87 15.13
C GLU A 37 -1.59 9.91 14.45
N VAL A 38 -2.86 10.03 14.82
CA VAL A 38 -3.95 9.36 14.08
C VAL A 38 -4.30 10.23 12.89
N HIS A 39 -3.97 9.75 11.70
CA HIS A 39 -4.29 10.45 10.46
C HIS A 39 -5.67 10.02 9.98
N PHE A 40 -6.65 10.93 10.02
CA PHE A 40 -7.93 10.75 9.33
C PHE A 40 -7.74 11.07 7.86
N THR A 41 -7.30 10.07 7.10
CA THR A 41 -7.10 10.18 5.65
C THR A 41 -8.21 9.44 4.93
N GLY A 42 -8.33 9.71 3.62
CA GLY A 42 -9.23 8.96 2.75
C GLY A 42 -8.72 7.53 2.54
N TYR A 43 -8.75 7.06 1.29
CA TYR A 43 -8.18 5.76 0.98
C TYR A 43 -6.66 5.71 1.21
N PRO A 44 -6.11 4.53 1.57
CA PRO A 44 -4.67 4.35 1.64
C PRO A 44 -3.99 4.73 0.32
N THR A 45 -2.84 5.38 0.40
CA THR A 45 -2.02 5.66 -0.77
C THR A 45 -1.10 4.47 -1.01
N TYR A 46 -1.45 3.66 -2.00
CA TYR A 46 -0.61 2.54 -2.42
C TYR A 46 0.38 2.98 -3.51
N ILE A 47 1.59 2.44 -3.42
CA ILE A 47 2.67 2.61 -4.38
C ILE A 47 2.94 1.25 -5.00
N LEU A 48 2.90 1.19 -6.33
CA LEU A 48 3.15 0.00 -7.12
C LEU A 48 4.56 0.03 -7.70
N ILE A 49 5.32 -1.06 -7.49
CA ILE A 49 6.62 -1.26 -8.13
C ILE A 49 6.56 -2.48 -9.03
N SER A 50 6.68 -2.27 -10.35
CA SER A 50 6.74 -3.37 -11.32
C SER A 50 8.06 -4.13 -11.20
N GLU A 51 8.14 -5.35 -11.73
CA GLU A 51 9.39 -6.12 -11.84
C GLU A 51 10.55 -5.35 -12.52
N ASN A 52 10.23 -4.52 -13.52
CA ASN A 52 11.21 -3.66 -14.22
C ASN A 52 11.67 -2.46 -13.37
N GLY A 53 11.16 -2.31 -12.15
CA GLY A 53 11.54 -1.28 -11.19
C GLY A 53 10.89 0.10 -11.41
N ASN A 54 9.87 0.20 -12.26
CA ASN A 54 9.05 1.41 -12.40
C ASN A 54 8.12 1.57 -11.21
N ALA A 55 8.05 2.78 -10.66
CA ALA A 55 7.21 3.10 -9.51
C ALA A 55 6.10 4.09 -9.91
N ARG A 56 4.86 3.83 -9.47
CA ARG A 56 3.72 4.75 -9.64
C ARG A 56 2.74 4.63 -8.48
N VAL A 57 1.86 5.62 -8.36
CA VAL A 57 0.72 5.57 -7.43
C VAL A 57 -0.42 4.79 -8.11
N VAL A 58 -1.21 4.10 -7.29
CA VAL A 58 -2.44 3.44 -7.75
C VAL A 58 -3.47 4.44 -8.26
N ASN A 59 -4.34 4.01 -9.16
CA ASN A 59 -5.58 4.71 -9.46
C ASN A 59 -6.73 4.19 -8.57
N ILE A 60 -7.88 4.86 -8.60
CA ILE A 60 -9.01 4.55 -7.71
C ILE A 60 -9.61 3.14 -7.92
N GLU A 61 -9.62 2.62 -9.14
CA GLU A 61 -10.13 1.28 -9.44
C GLU A 61 -9.20 0.21 -8.85
N GLU A 62 -7.88 0.46 -8.92
CA GLU A 62 -6.86 -0.41 -8.36
C GLU A 62 -6.87 -0.40 -6.82
N VAL A 63 -7.17 0.74 -6.19
CA VAL A 63 -7.36 0.85 -4.74
C VAL A 63 -8.38 -0.18 -4.26
N TYR A 64 -9.56 -0.25 -4.90
CA TYR A 64 -10.59 -1.20 -4.49
C TYR A 64 -10.16 -2.65 -4.66
N SER A 65 -9.46 -2.97 -5.76
CA SER A 65 -8.96 -4.33 -5.97
C SER A 65 -7.92 -4.73 -4.93
N ILE A 66 -6.99 -3.83 -4.58
CA ILE A 66 -5.94 -4.10 -3.59
C ILE A 66 -6.55 -4.19 -2.20
N MET A 67 -7.43 -3.26 -1.82
CA MET A 67 -8.14 -3.30 -0.54
C MET A 67 -8.95 -4.57 -0.38
N GLY A 68 -9.68 -5.02 -1.41
CA GLY A 68 -10.43 -6.27 -1.37
C GLY A 68 -9.57 -7.49 -1.01
N ILE A 69 -8.29 -7.49 -1.40
CA ILE A 69 -7.34 -8.56 -1.07
C ILE A 69 -6.76 -8.35 0.33
N SER A 70 -6.30 -7.12 0.65
CA SER A 70 -5.75 -6.78 1.97
C SER A 70 -6.75 -7.08 3.10
N PHE A 71 -8.01 -6.71 2.93
CA PHE A 71 -9.07 -6.92 3.91
C PHE A 71 -9.76 -8.29 3.78
N GLY A 72 -9.78 -8.89 2.58
CA GLY A 72 -10.35 -10.22 2.35
C GLY A 72 -9.60 -11.36 3.04
N ASN A 73 -8.35 -11.14 3.47
CA ASN A 73 -7.61 -12.07 4.32
C ASN A 73 -8.09 -12.07 5.80
N ILE A 74 -9.01 -11.19 6.19
CA ILE A 74 -9.54 -11.12 7.56
C ILE A 74 -10.68 -12.14 7.79
N ASP A 75 -11.34 -12.61 6.72
CA ASP A 75 -12.44 -13.59 6.83
C ASP A 75 -11.96 -15.05 6.94
N ALA A 76 -10.68 -15.34 6.74
CA ALA A 76 -10.15 -16.71 6.78
C ALA A 76 -9.64 -17.17 8.16
N GLU A 77 -9.54 -16.28 9.15
CA GLU A 77 -9.01 -16.62 10.49
C GLU A 77 -9.97 -16.31 11.66
N GLN A 78 -11.19 -15.86 11.40
CA GLN A 78 -12.24 -15.81 12.43
C GLN A 78 -13.17 -17.02 12.33
N GLU A 79 -12.64 -18.23 12.49
CA GLU A 79 -13.43 -19.30 13.10
C GLU A 79 -13.66 -18.90 14.57
N LEU A 80 -14.89 -18.46 14.84
CA LEU A 80 -15.42 -18.19 16.18
C LEU A 80 -15.18 -19.39 17.10
N VAL A 81 -14.44 -19.16 18.20
CA VAL A 81 -14.47 -19.97 19.42
C VAL A 81 -14.87 -19.07 20.58
#